data_AF-A0A7C5U636-F1
#
_entry.id   AF-A0A7C5U636-F1
#
_cell.length_a   1.000
_cell.length_b   1.000
_cell.length_c   1.000
_cell.angle_alpha   90.00
_cell.angle_beta   90.00
_cell.angle_gamma   90.00
#
_symmetry.space_group_name_H-M   'P 1'
#
loop_
_entity.id
_entity.type
_entity.pdbx_description
1 polymer ?
#
loop_
_entity_poly.entity_id
_entity_poly.type
_entity_poly.pdbx_seq_one_letter_code
_entity_poly.pdbx_strand_id
1 'polypeptide(L)'
;MPHPWIPNSSVSIKEDLMRIIGVNDILELFNDVPRDLIISRELNVGLGRPLNEFEVKRYFKEVVSKNRVFRNPPPFTGGGICAHYVPSVVKFIISRSEFYTAYTPYQPEISQGILQTLFEYQSLMAELYGVEVVN
;
A
#
# COMPACT_ATOMS: atom_id res chain seq x y z
N MET A 1 12.77 20.00 -10.06
CA MET A 1 13.26 18.88 -9.24
C MET A 1 12.49 17.63 -9.62
N PRO A 2 13.13 16.45 -9.63
CA PRO A 2 12.41 15.20 -9.77
C PRO A 2 11.37 15.07 -8.66
N HIS A 3 10.21 14.52 -9.01
CA HIS A 3 9.16 14.16 -8.09
C HIS A 3 9.63 13.01 -7.18
N PRO A 4 9.43 13.10 -5.85
CA PRO A 4 9.98 12.14 -4.89
C PRO A 4 9.43 10.71 -5.06
N TRP A 5 8.26 10.56 -5.67
CA TRP A 5 7.60 9.26 -5.89
C TRP A 5 7.67 8.75 -7.33
N ILE A 6 8.29 9.50 -8.25
CA ILE A 6 8.43 9.10 -9.66
C ILE A 6 9.91 9.18 -10.01
N PRO A 7 10.67 8.07 -9.92
CA PRO A 7 12.12 8.07 -10.08
C PRO A 7 12.60 8.70 -11.40
N ASN A 8 11.83 8.49 -12.49
CA ASN A 8 12.16 8.97 -13.84
C ASN A 8 11.48 10.30 -14.19
N SER A 9 11.16 11.12 -13.19
CA SER A 9 10.41 12.36 -13.40
C SER A 9 11.26 13.55 -13.86
N SER A 10 12.59 13.44 -13.80
CA SER A 10 13.48 14.51 -14.28
C SER A 10 13.31 14.70 -15.78
N VAL A 11 13.46 15.96 -16.22
CA VAL A 11 13.31 16.33 -17.63
C VAL A 11 14.33 15.59 -18.49
N SER A 12 15.60 15.54 -18.06
CA SER A 12 16.66 14.86 -18.81
C SER A 12 16.42 13.35 -18.98
N ILE A 13 15.98 12.64 -17.93
CA ILE A 13 15.68 11.21 -18.03
C ILE A 13 14.51 10.97 -18.98
N LYS A 14 13.46 11.81 -18.91
CA LYS A 14 12.33 11.70 -19.84
C LYS A 14 12.75 11.90 -21.29
N GLU A 15 13.53 12.94 -21.57
CA GLU A 15 14.04 13.23 -22.91
C GLU A 15 14.91 12.10 -23.45
N ASP A 16 15.79 11.53 -22.63
CA ASP A 16 16.64 10.40 -23.04
C ASP A 16 15.80 9.14 -23.30
N LEU A 17 14.83 8.81 -22.44
CA LEU A 17 13.92 7.69 -22.66
C LEU A 17 13.08 7.87 -23.93
N MET A 18 12.55 9.08 -24.16
CA MET A 18 11.77 9.42 -25.36
C MET A 18 12.62 9.29 -26.62
N ARG A 19 13.89 9.72 -26.59
CA ARG A 19 14.84 9.54 -27.69
C ARG A 19 15.12 8.07 -27.97
N ILE A 20 15.29 7.24 -26.94
CA ILE A 20 15.56 5.79 -27.08
C ILE A 20 14.38 5.07 -27.74
N ILE A 21 13.15 5.39 -27.32
CA ILE A 21 11.93 4.75 -27.84
C ILE A 21 11.40 5.41 -29.12
N GLY A 22 11.97 6.54 -29.54
CA GLY A 22 11.69 7.21 -30.81
C GLY A 22 10.40 8.05 -30.85
N VAL A 23 9.96 8.60 -29.71
CA VAL A 23 8.76 9.46 -29.63
C VAL A 23 9.14 10.90 -29.32
N ASN A 24 8.32 11.86 -29.77
CA ASN A 24 8.56 13.28 -29.54
C ASN A 24 7.64 13.88 -28.48
N ASP A 25 6.51 13.22 -28.21
CA ASP A 25 5.57 13.58 -27.16
C ASP A 25 5.14 12.36 -26.32
N ILE A 26 4.89 12.57 -25.02
CA ILE A 26 4.47 11.50 -24.10
C ILE A 26 3.09 10.93 -24.50
N LEU A 27 2.20 11.73 -25.09
CA LEU A 27 0.89 11.28 -25.52
C LEU A 27 0.96 10.26 -26.67
N GLU A 28 2.07 10.22 -27.43
CA GLU A 28 2.30 9.18 -28.44
C GLU A 28 2.34 7.76 -27.82
N LEU A 29 2.65 7.64 -26.52
CA LEU A 29 2.64 6.37 -25.80
C LEU A 29 1.23 5.83 -25.51
N PHE A 30 0.20 6.64 -25.71
CA PHE A 30 -1.20 6.31 -25.43
C PHE A 30 -2.04 6.21 -26.72
N ASN A 31 -1.42 5.99 -27.88
CA ASN A 31 -2.11 5.89 -29.16
C ASN A 31 -3.10 4.72 -29.26
N ASP A 32 -3.00 3.73 -28.37
CA ASP A 32 -3.93 2.61 -28.20
C ASP A 32 -5.20 2.98 -27.40
N VAL A 33 -5.21 4.14 -26.75
CA VAL A 33 -6.38 4.67 -26.04
C VAL A 33 -7.21 5.54 -26.99
N PRO A 34 -8.50 5.20 -27.22
CA PRO A 34 -9.41 6.06 -27.99
C PRO A 34 -9.42 7.49 -27.47
N ARG A 35 -9.28 8.47 -28.38
CA ARG A 35 -9.10 9.89 -28.01
C ARG A 35 -10.27 10.47 -27.23
N ASP A 36 -11.48 9.96 -27.46
CA ASP A 36 -12.71 10.33 -26.75
C ASP A 36 -12.75 9.82 -25.30
N LEU A 37 -11.91 8.83 -24.95
CA LEU A 37 -11.73 8.35 -23.57
C LEU A 37 -10.63 9.11 -22.81
N ILE A 38 -9.79 9.89 -23.51
CA ILE A 38 -8.73 10.67 -22.88
C ILE A 38 -9.32 11.93 -22.26
N ILE A 39 -9.20 12.05 -20.94
CA ILE A 39 -9.71 13.20 -20.19
C ILE A 39 -8.77 14.39 -20.42
N SER A 40 -9.27 15.43 -21.10
CA SER A 40 -8.53 16.68 -21.38
C SER A 40 -8.63 17.74 -20.28
N ARG A 41 -9.52 17.55 -19.31
CA ARG A 41 -9.66 18.41 -18.14
C ARG A 41 -8.76 17.93 -17.00
N GLU A 42 -8.41 18.85 -16.11
CA GLU A 42 -7.79 18.47 -14.84
C GLU A 42 -8.70 17.52 -14.04
N LEU A 43 -8.08 16.56 -13.35
CA LEU A 43 -8.79 15.67 -12.44
C LEU A 43 -9.17 16.44 -11.18
N ASN A 44 -10.44 16.38 -10.79
CA ASN A 44 -10.90 16.90 -9.50
C ASN A 44 -10.55 15.90 -8.40
N VAL A 45 -9.27 15.85 -8.03
CA VAL A 45 -8.72 14.91 -7.02
C VAL A 45 -7.99 15.67 -5.91
N GLY A 46 -7.91 15.06 -4.73
CA GLY A 46 -7.39 15.72 -3.53
C GLY A 46 -8.37 16.75 -2.98
N LEU A 47 -7.86 17.77 -2.29
CA LEU A 47 -8.64 18.90 -1.77
C LEU A 47 -8.63 20.07 -2.77
N GLY A 48 -8.90 19.79 -4.04
CA GLY A 48 -8.85 20.75 -5.15
C GLY A 48 -7.43 21.13 -5.61
N ARG A 49 -6.39 20.56 -4.99
CA ARG A 49 -4.99 20.66 -5.39
C ARG A 49 -4.15 19.52 -4.80
N PRO A 50 -2.92 19.29 -5.31
CA PRO A 50 -1.96 18.41 -4.66
C PRO A 50 -1.61 18.95 -3.28
N LEU A 51 -1.49 18.03 -2.32
CA LEU A 51 -1.01 18.32 -0.96
C LEU A 51 0.41 17.81 -0.81
N ASN A 52 1.25 18.54 -0.09
CA ASN A 52 2.54 17.99 0.33
C ASN A 52 2.38 17.00 1.50
N GLU A 53 3.45 16.25 1.82
CA GLU A 53 3.39 15.19 2.84
C GLU A 53 2.92 15.68 4.22
N PHE A 54 3.35 16.88 4.64
CA PHE A 54 2.95 17.47 5.92
C PHE A 54 1.46 17.84 5.93
N GLU A 55 0.96 18.39 4.82
CA GLU A 55 -0.45 18.73 4.64
C GLU A 55 -1.32 17.47 4.69
N VAL A 56 -0.94 16.41 3.96
CA VAL A 56 -1.64 15.11 4.00
C VAL A 56 -1.67 14.56 5.42
N LYS A 57 -0.51 14.52 6.10
CA LYS A 57 -0.41 14.00 7.48
C LYS A 57 -1.27 14.81 8.47
N ARG A 58 -1.31 16.14 8.34
CA ARG A 58 -2.14 17.01 9.17
C ARG A 58 -3.62 16.75 8.91
N TYR A 59 -4.02 16.73 7.64
CA TYR A 59 -5.39 16.47 7.24
C TYR A 59 -5.92 15.15 7.82
N PHE A 60 -5.19 14.04 7.64
CA PHE A 60 -5.62 12.75 8.19
C PHE A 60 -5.67 12.74 9.73
N LYS A 61 -4.76 13.44 10.42
CA LYS A 61 -4.85 13.61 11.88
C LYS A 61 -6.13 14.33 12.31
N GLU A 62 -6.52 15.38 11.58
CA GLU A 62 -7.75 16.13 11.86
C GLU A 62 -9.03 15.33 11.54
N VAL A 63 -9.00 14.50 10.50
CA VAL A 63 -10.12 13.61 10.19
C VAL A 63 -10.27 12.55 11.28
N VAL A 64 -9.19 11.86 11.64
CA VAL A 64 -9.21 10.77 12.62
C VAL A 64 -9.48 11.27 14.05
N SER A 65 -9.12 12.52 14.38
CA SER A 65 -9.39 13.09 15.72
C SER A 65 -10.87 13.25 16.05
N LYS A 66 -11.76 13.21 15.03
CA LYS A 66 -13.21 13.24 15.21
C LYS A 66 -13.78 11.91 15.70
N ASN A 67 -13.01 10.82 15.60
CA ASN A 67 -13.44 9.50 16.05
C ASN A 67 -13.48 9.41 17.58
N ARG A 68 -14.51 8.75 18.12
CA ARG A 68 -14.54 8.35 19.53
C ARG A 68 -13.78 7.04 19.70
N VAL A 69 -12.69 7.06 20.47
CA VAL A 69 -11.85 5.88 20.72
C VAL A 69 -12.12 5.36 22.13
N PHE A 70 -12.71 4.17 22.22
CA PHE A 70 -12.99 3.50 23.49
C PHE A 70 -11.78 2.64 23.88
N ARG A 71 -11.02 3.06 24.90
CA ARG A 71 -9.86 2.31 25.41
C ARG A 71 -10.02 1.85 26.85
N ASN A 72 -10.70 2.65 27.68
CA ASN A 72 -10.92 2.34 29.08
C ASN A 72 -12.30 2.85 29.54
N PRO A 73 -13.30 1.96 29.66
CA PRO A 73 -13.25 0.54 29.32
C PRO A 73 -13.14 0.31 27.80
N PRO A 74 -12.59 -0.83 27.36
CA PRO A 74 -12.63 -1.22 25.95
C PRO A 74 -14.08 -1.52 25.52
N PRO A 75 -14.37 -1.53 24.21
CA PRO A 75 -15.68 -1.92 23.71
C PRO A 75 -15.95 -3.41 24.00
N PHE A 76 -17.13 -3.71 24.54
CA PHE A 76 -17.59 -5.07 24.86
C PHE A 76 -18.82 -5.48 24.03
N THR A 77 -18.96 -4.93 22.83
CA THR A 77 -20.13 -5.17 21.96
C THR A 77 -20.13 -6.57 21.31
N GLY A 78 -19.00 -7.28 21.33
CA GLY A 78 -18.87 -8.61 20.70
C GLY A 78 -18.96 -8.55 19.17
N GLY A 79 -19.53 -9.59 18.55
CA GLY A 79 -19.71 -9.65 17.09
C GLY A 79 -18.49 -10.13 16.30
N GLY A 80 -17.67 -11.00 16.89
CA GLY A 80 -16.44 -11.51 16.27
C GLY A 80 -15.25 -10.56 16.34
N ILE A 81 -15.41 -9.38 16.94
CA ILE A 81 -14.34 -8.42 17.20
C ILE A 81 -14.21 -8.20 18.70
N CYS A 82 -13.00 -8.36 19.23
CA CYS A 82 -12.70 -8.10 20.63
C CYS A 82 -11.44 -7.25 20.76
N ALA A 83 -11.46 -6.35 21.75
CA ALA A 83 -10.25 -5.64 22.15
C ALA A 83 -9.28 -6.65 22.78
N HIS A 84 -8.05 -6.70 22.27
CA HIS A 84 -6.99 -7.56 22.78
C HIS A 84 -5.66 -6.82 22.80
N TYR A 85 -4.73 -7.32 23.60
CA TYR A 85 -3.37 -6.79 23.65
C TYR A 85 -2.61 -7.17 22.38
N VAL A 86 -2.02 -6.17 21.71
CA VAL A 86 -1.10 -6.37 20.60
C VAL A 86 0.33 -6.13 21.11
N PRO A 87 1.19 -7.17 21.13
CA PRO A 87 2.58 -7.02 21.56
C PRO A 87 3.36 -5.97 20.75
N SER A 88 4.25 -5.23 21.41
CA SER A 88 5.04 -4.16 20.78
C SER A 88 5.90 -4.66 19.61
N VAL A 89 6.36 -5.90 19.67
CA VAL A 89 7.12 -6.55 18.59
C VAL A 89 6.34 -6.63 17.28
N VAL A 90 5.00 -6.77 17.33
CA VAL A 90 4.16 -6.81 16.12
C VAL A 90 4.28 -5.50 15.35
N LYS A 91 4.25 -4.36 16.06
CA LYS A 91 4.40 -3.03 15.44
C LYS A 91 5.75 -2.86 14.78
N PHE A 92 6.80 -3.44 15.36
CA PHE A 92 8.13 -3.44 14.75
C PHE A 92 8.16 -4.29 13.47
N ILE A 93 7.65 -5.52 13.52
CA ILE A 93 7.62 -6.42 12.35
C ILE A 93 6.87 -5.78 11.17
N ILE A 94 5.65 -5.26 11.40
CA ILE A 94 4.86 -4.66 10.30
C ILE A 94 5.45 -3.35 9.76
N SER A 95 6.43 -2.76 10.45
CA SER A 95 7.13 -1.54 9.97
C SER A 95 8.31 -1.84 9.05
N ARG A 96 8.71 -3.10 8.92
CA ARG A 96 9.82 -3.55 8.09
C ARG A 96 9.36 -3.73 6.64
N SER A 97 10.03 -3.07 5.70
CA SER A 97 9.61 -3.03 4.28
C SER A 97 9.55 -4.40 3.63
N GLU A 98 10.50 -5.28 3.97
CA GLU A 98 10.53 -6.66 3.48
C GLU A 98 9.26 -7.47 3.78
N PHE A 99 8.45 -7.07 4.77
CA PHE A 99 7.18 -7.72 5.08
C PHE A 99 5.98 -7.10 4.36
N TYR A 100 5.95 -5.78 4.15
CA TYR A 100 4.77 -5.10 3.59
C TYR A 100 4.92 -4.67 2.12
N THR A 101 6.13 -4.68 1.56
CA THR A 101 6.36 -4.40 0.12
C THR A 101 6.52 -5.66 -0.71
N ALA A 102 6.81 -6.81 -0.09
CA ALA A 102 6.77 -8.10 -0.77
C ALA A 102 5.34 -8.43 -1.20
N TYR A 103 5.19 -9.14 -2.32
CA TYR A 103 3.90 -9.60 -2.82
C TYR A 103 3.73 -11.11 -2.60
N THR A 104 2.72 -11.70 -3.23
CA THR A 104 2.49 -13.15 -3.19
C THR A 104 3.80 -13.91 -3.49
N PRO A 105 4.17 -14.92 -2.67
CA PRO A 105 5.46 -15.61 -2.75
C PRO A 105 5.54 -16.59 -3.93
N TYR A 106 5.34 -16.11 -5.16
CA TYR A 106 5.42 -16.90 -6.39
C TYR A 106 6.83 -17.42 -6.69
N GLN A 107 7.86 -16.78 -6.12
CA GLN A 107 9.27 -17.17 -6.26
C GLN A 107 9.75 -17.74 -4.91
N PRO A 108 9.57 -19.04 -4.66
CA PRO A 108 9.77 -19.62 -3.33
C PRO A 108 11.21 -19.52 -2.84
N GLU A 109 12.20 -19.60 -3.73
CA GLU A 109 13.64 -19.57 -3.41
C GLU A 109 14.07 -18.25 -2.73
N ILE A 110 13.33 -17.17 -3.01
CA ILE A 110 13.59 -15.83 -2.44
C ILE A 110 12.48 -15.38 -1.49
N SER A 111 11.55 -16.26 -1.12
CA SER A 111 10.39 -15.95 -0.27
C SER A 111 10.24 -16.86 0.96
N GLN A 112 11.27 -17.65 1.29
CA GLN A 112 11.21 -18.65 2.37
C GLN A 112 10.79 -18.08 3.73
N GLY A 113 11.15 -16.82 4.06
CA GLY A 113 10.74 -16.20 5.34
C GLY A 113 9.22 -16.00 5.48
N ILE A 114 8.56 -15.51 4.42
CA ILE A 114 7.10 -15.36 4.40
C ILE A 114 6.43 -16.73 4.34
N LEU A 115 6.95 -17.64 3.51
CA LEU A 115 6.42 -19.01 3.41
C LEU A 115 6.47 -19.76 4.75
N GLN A 116 7.58 -19.64 5.49
CA GLN A 116 7.67 -20.17 6.85
C GLN A 116 6.62 -19.54 7.77
N THR A 117 6.48 -18.21 7.74
CA THR A 117 5.49 -17.50 8.58
C THR A 117 4.05 -17.99 8.30
N LEU A 118 3.71 -18.23 7.03
CA LEU A 118 2.42 -18.80 6.64
C LEU A 118 2.27 -20.25 7.12
N PHE A 119 3.31 -21.06 6.99
CA PHE A 119 3.31 -22.44 7.51
C PHE A 119 3.12 -22.49 9.02
N GLU A 120 3.79 -21.61 9.79
CA GLU A 120 3.60 -21.51 11.24
C GLU A 120 2.18 -21.10 11.60
N TYR A 121 1.60 -20.14 10.85
CA TYR A 121 0.18 -19.77 11.01
C TYR A 121 -0.73 -20.97 10.76
N GLN A 122 -0.53 -21.69 9.65
CA GLN A 122 -1.34 -22.85 9.29
C GLN A 122 -1.21 -23.96 10.34
N SER A 123 0.01 -24.22 10.83
CA SER A 123 0.26 -25.22 11.86
C SER A 123 -0.46 -24.88 13.17
N LEU A 124 -0.33 -23.63 13.63
CA LEU A 124 -1.01 -23.14 14.83
C LEU A 124 -2.53 -23.26 14.72
N MET A 125 -3.10 -22.89 13.57
CA MET A 125 -4.54 -22.92 13.36
C MET A 125 -5.07 -24.35 13.20
N ALA A 126 -4.33 -25.24 12.54
CA ALA A 126 -4.66 -26.66 12.44
C ALA A 126 -4.70 -27.31 13.83
N GLU A 127 -3.70 -27.05 14.68
CA GLU A 127 -3.68 -27.51 16.08
C GLU A 127 -4.84 -26.93 16.90
N LEU A 128 -5.12 -25.64 16.75
CA LEU A 128 -6.18 -24.95 17.50
C LEU A 128 -7.58 -25.49 17.15
N TYR A 129 -7.83 -25.80 15.87
CA TYR A 129 -9.12 -26.32 15.41
C TYR A 129 -9.23 -27.84 15.45
N GLY A 130 -8.12 -28.56 15.64
CA GLY A 130 -8.08 -30.02 15.59
C GLY A 130 -8.40 -30.57 14.20
N VAL A 131 -7.91 -29.90 13.14
CA VAL A 131 -8.11 -30.30 11.74
C VAL A 131 -6.77 -30.60 11.07
N GLU A 132 -6.77 -31.38 10.00
CA GLU A 132 -5.54 -31.80 9.32
C GLU A 132 -4.91 -30.70 8.45
N VAL A 133 -5.73 -29.82 7.84
CA VAL A 133 -5.28 -28.81 6.88
C VAL A 133 -6.10 -27.53 7.02
N VAL A 134 -5.42 -26.39 6.90
CA VAL A 134 -5.99 -25.04 6.84
C VAL A 134 -5.27 -24.22 5.75
N ASN A 135 -5.86 -23.10 5.31
CA ASN A 135 -5.28 -22.21 4.29
C ASN A 135 -4.58 -20.99 4.88
#